data_AF-A0A7S2K875-F1
#
_entry.id   AF-A0A7S2K875-F1
#
_cell.length_a   1.000
_cell.length_b   1.000
_cell.length_c   1.000
_cell.angle_alpha   90.00
_cell.angle_beta   90.00
_cell.angle_gamma   90.00
#
_symmetry.space_group_name_H-M   'P 1'
#
loop_
_entity.id
_entity.type
_entity.pdbx_description
1 polymer ?
#
loop_
_entity_poly.entity_id
_entity_poly.type
_entity_poly.pdbx_seq_one_letter_code
_entity_poly.pdbx_strand_id
1 'polypeptide(L)'
;MGSGLRVLQNVHVVNGCAWLNHCSDNRGIFIKTVKENPQIKLWMSGHFHLSHDYEDAISTLGSCTFVQAGVVGEISSRDGRRQTRIIQGSSDRLKIYTVNHHKRNQDGSADLRLDADINLISGQVELAHGHEDYDHDNWFSAFVPEDEDGCYLSMPDGQVACSQTVSKSVCWWHMKCGRVLGLHEGMLVEYDAETLSPLGVVVNSKLLGNREVLVVEEGTAVVLVDNETKDIEVVHPNDDGSYWRKFQRNKKVRQEEKLREAIAKKWMESNSL
;
A
#
# COMPACT_ATOMS: atom_id res chain seq x y z
N MET A 1 -4.26 -5.78 2.91
CA MET A 1 -4.34 -4.34 3.21
C MET A 1 -4.69 -4.21 4.67
N GLY A 2 -3.96 -3.40 5.43
CA GLY A 2 -4.25 -3.24 6.86
C GLY A 2 -3.11 -3.72 7.76
N SER A 3 -2.14 -2.82 7.97
CA SER A 3 -0.89 -3.01 8.74
C SER A 3 0.30 -3.44 7.89
N GLY A 4 0.63 -2.67 6.86
CA GLY A 4 1.94 -2.71 6.22
C GLY A 4 2.18 -3.85 5.24
N LEU A 5 1.55 -5.02 5.42
CA LEU A 5 1.79 -6.19 4.56
C LEU A 5 1.43 -5.92 3.10
N ARG A 6 0.22 -5.39 2.83
CA ARG A 6 -0.20 -4.87 1.51
C ARG A 6 -0.66 -3.42 1.65
N VAL A 7 -0.21 -2.50 0.78
CA VAL A 7 -0.49 -1.07 0.87
C VAL A 7 -0.71 -0.46 -0.52
N LEU A 8 -1.68 0.45 -0.68
CA LEU A 8 -1.87 1.19 -1.93
C LEU A 8 -0.64 2.03 -2.29
N GLN A 9 0.14 1.56 -3.25
CA GLN A 9 1.38 2.20 -3.70
C GLN A 9 1.15 3.64 -4.16
N ASN A 10 0.16 3.83 -5.05
CA ASN A 10 -0.16 5.13 -5.64
C ASN A 10 -0.64 6.19 -4.64
N VAL A 11 -0.98 5.80 -3.41
CA VAL A 11 -1.56 6.71 -2.41
C VAL A 11 -0.67 6.86 -1.18
N HIS A 12 -0.29 5.76 -0.54
CA HIS A 12 0.37 5.83 0.78
C HIS A 12 1.89 5.71 0.69
N VAL A 13 2.41 5.05 -0.35
CA VAL A 13 3.85 4.88 -0.57
C VAL A 13 4.45 6.18 -1.13
N VAL A 14 3.74 6.85 -2.05
CA VAL A 14 4.12 8.19 -2.56
C VAL A 14 4.27 9.23 -1.44
N ASN A 15 3.41 9.15 -0.42
CA ASN A 15 3.30 10.17 0.61
C ASN A 15 3.95 9.80 1.94
N GLY A 16 4.35 8.54 2.13
CA GLY A 16 4.83 8.05 3.42
C GLY A 16 3.84 8.35 4.56
N CYS A 17 2.54 8.12 4.36
CA CYS A 17 1.54 8.56 5.34
C CYS A 17 1.08 7.48 6.32
N ALA A 18 1.44 6.21 6.09
CA ALA A 18 1.25 5.13 7.03
C ALA A 18 2.45 5.06 8.00
N TRP A 19 2.41 5.85 9.07
CA TRP A 19 3.56 6.11 9.95
C TRP A 19 4.28 4.85 10.46
N LEU A 20 3.52 3.89 11.02
CA LEU A 20 4.08 2.63 11.54
C LEU A 20 4.73 1.77 10.46
N ASN A 21 4.26 1.87 9.21
CA ASN A 21 4.69 0.95 8.15
C ASN A 21 5.75 1.57 7.22
N HIS A 22 5.73 2.89 7.01
CA HIS A 22 6.55 3.53 5.98
C HIS A 22 7.56 4.54 6.52
N CYS A 23 7.34 5.10 7.72
CA CYS A 23 8.11 6.27 8.19
C CYS A 23 8.86 6.09 9.49
N SER A 24 8.68 4.96 10.16
CA SER A 24 9.47 4.59 11.31
C SER A 24 10.74 3.85 10.87
N ASP A 25 11.86 4.13 11.54
CA ASP A 25 13.08 3.32 11.44
C ASP A 25 12.83 1.89 11.93
N ASN A 26 11.78 1.70 12.74
CA ASN A 26 11.33 0.41 13.25
C ASN A 26 9.99 -0.01 12.63
N ARG A 27 9.91 0.03 11.30
CA ARG A 27 8.69 -0.29 10.54
C ARG A 27 8.20 -1.74 10.69
N GLY A 28 9.09 -2.67 11.02
CA GLY A 28 8.75 -4.06 11.32
C GLY A 28 8.27 -4.30 12.75
N ILE A 29 8.21 -3.27 13.62
CA ILE A 29 7.96 -3.46 15.06
C ILE A 29 6.67 -4.19 15.34
N PHE A 30 5.60 -3.93 14.58
CA PHE A 30 4.30 -4.55 14.83
C PHE A 30 4.30 -6.02 14.39
N ILE A 31 4.91 -6.36 13.25
CA ILE A 31 5.10 -7.74 12.81
C ILE A 31 5.93 -8.49 13.84
N LYS A 32 7.05 -7.90 14.29
CA LYS A 32 7.90 -8.46 15.33
C LYS A 32 7.13 -8.66 16.63
N THR A 33 6.37 -7.66 17.06
CA THR A 33 5.53 -7.73 18.27
C THR A 33 4.55 -8.89 18.17
N VAL A 34 3.86 -9.04 17.04
CA VAL A 34 2.92 -10.13 16.79
C VAL A 34 3.61 -11.50 16.77
N LYS A 35 4.78 -11.61 16.12
CA LYS A 35 5.59 -12.84 16.08
C LYS A 35 6.07 -13.25 17.49
N GLU A 36 6.50 -12.29 18.30
CA GLU A 36 7.01 -12.50 19.66
C GLU A 36 5.89 -12.72 20.70
N ASN A 37 4.65 -12.33 20.38
CA ASN A 37 3.52 -12.38 21.29
C ASN A 37 2.35 -13.17 20.66
N PRO A 38 2.43 -14.51 20.61
CA PRO A 38 1.40 -15.35 19.97
C PRO A 38 0.02 -15.28 20.64
N GLN A 39 -0.08 -14.67 21.83
CA GLN A 39 -1.35 -14.32 22.48
C GLN A 39 -2.10 -13.18 21.77
N ILE A 40 -1.44 -12.41 20.91
CA ILE A 40 -2.09 -11.42 20.04
C ILE A 40 -2.71 -12.18 18.86
N LYS A 41 -4.04 -12.28 18.87
CA LYS A 41 -4.80 -13.05 17.86
C LYS A 41 -5.42 -12.19 16.77
N LEU A 42 -5.59 -10.89 17.04
CA LEU A 42 -6.27 -9.98 16.14
C LEU A 42 -5.59 -8.61 16.17
N TRP A 43 -5.35 -8.03 14.99
CA TRP A 43 -4.83 -6.69 14.83
C TRP A 43 -5.70 -5.91 13.84
N MET A 44 -6.29 -4.80 14.26
CA MET A 44 -7.16 -3.99 13.41
C MET A 44 -6.47 -2.71 12.97
N SER A 45 -6.57 -2.38 11.67
CA SER A 45 -6.02 -1.15 11.12
C SER A 45 -7.06 -0.35 10.34
N GLY A 46 -7.03 0.97 10.54
CA GLY A 46 -7.75 1.95 9.72
C GLY A 46 -6.85 2.53 8.63
N HIS A 47 -6.93 3.86 8.44
CA HIS A 47 -6.09 4.69 7.55
C HIS A 47 -6.37 4.58 6.04
N PHE A 48 -6.70 3.40 5.53
CA PHE A 48 -6.89 3.19 4.09
C PHE A 48 -8.18 3.80 3.53
N HIS A 49 -9.22 3.97 4.35
CA HIS A 49 -10.52 4.53 3.96
C HIS A 49 -11.19 3.73 2.82
N LEU A 50 -10.96 2.43 2.80
CA LEU A 50 -11.52 1.47 1.84
C LEU A 50 -12.49 0.53 2.57
N SER A 51 -13.38 -0.07 1.80
CA SER A 51 -14.30 -1.12 2.23
C SER A 51 -13.60 -2.44 2.55
N HIS A 52 -14.40 -3.40 2.98
CA HIS A 52 -14.01 -4.71 3.48
C HIS A 52 -14.05 -5.79 2.39
N ASP A 53 -14.40 -5.43 1.16
CA ASP A 53 -14.62 -6.37 0.06
C ASP A 53 -13.33 -6.69 -0.71
N TYR A 54 -12.24 -5.98 -0.42
CA TYR A 54 -10.91 -6.21 -1.00
C TYR A 54 -10.29 -7.53 -0.56
N GLU A 55 -9.43 -8.09 -1.43
CA GLU A 55 -8.73 -9.38 -1.27
C GLU A 55 -8.10 -9.57 0.11
N ASP A 56 -7.49 -8.51 0.62
CA ASP A 56 -6.77 -8.58 1.89
C ASP A 56 -7.38 -7.67 2.95
N ALA A 57 -8.70 -7.44 2.91
CA ALA A 57 -9.37 -6.76 4.00
C ALA A 57 -9.30 -7.56 5.32
N ILE A 58 -9.05 -8.88 5.21
CA ILE A 58 -8.74 -9.80 6.29
C ILE A 58 -7.61 -10.71 5.80
N SER A 59 -6.51 -10.79 6.55
CA SER A 59 -5.40 -11.72 6.24
C SER A 59 -4.78 -12.26 7.52
N THR A 60 -4.03 -13.35 7.44
CA THR A 60 -3.39 -13.95 8.62
C THR A 60 -1.88 -14.07 8.40
N LEU A 61 -1.11 -13.66 9.41
CA LEU A 61 0.34 -13.88 9.45
C LEU A 61 0.70 -14.50 10.79
N GLY A 62 1.27 -15.70 10.76
CA GLY A 62 1.53 -16.47 11.97
C GLY A 62 0.22 -16.75 12.72
N SER A 63 0.17 -16.39 14.01
CA SER A 63 -1.00 -16.61 14.86
C SER A 63 -1.95 -15.41 14.98
N CYS A 64 -1.77 -14.36 14.17
CA CYS A 64 -2.54 -13.13 14.24
C CYS A 64 -3.25 -12.83 12.93
N THR A 65 -4.54 -12.53 13.04
CA THR A 65 -5.37 -12.07 11.94
C THR A 65 -5.36 -10.55 11.87
N PHE A 66 -5.01 -10.00 10.72
CA PHE A 66 -5.05 -8.58 10.41
C PHE A 66 -6.38 -8.24 9.75
N VAL A 67 -7.05 -7.19 10.25
CA VAL A 67 -8.39 -6.80 9.80
C VAL A 67 -8.47 -5.30 9.51
N GLN A 68 -8.97 -4.95 8.32
CA GLN A 68 -9.28 -3.56 7.98
C GLN A 68 -10.57 -3.11 8.66
N ALA A 69 -10.55 -1.93 9.29
CA ALA A 69 -11.66 -1.39 10.07
C ALA A 69 -12.75 -0.66 9.24
N GLY A 70 -12.40 -0.19 8.04
CA GLY A 70 -13.30 0.58 7.18
C GLY A 70 -13.43 2.06 7.59
N VAL A 71 -14.45 2.73 7.06
CA VAL A 71 -14.78 4.12 7.41
C VAL A 71 -16.28 4.38 7.22
N VAL A 72 -16.89 5.17 8.11
CA VAL A 72 -18.34 5.45 8.10
C VAL A 72 -18.69 6.73 7.33
N GLY A 73 -17.77 7.69 7.31
CA GLY A 73 -18.02 9.01 6.70
C GLY A 73 -18.08 8.93 5.18
N GLU A 74 -19.14 9.49 4.59
CA GLU A 74 -19.35 9.54 3.14
C GLU A 74 -18.20 10.23 2.39
N ILE A 75 -17.78 11.39 2.88
CA ILE A 75 -16.66 12.16 2.30
C ILE A 75 -15.31 11.46 2.55
N SER A 76 -15.26 10.59 3.57
CA SER A 76 -14.02 9.93 3.97
C SER A 76 -13.80 8.61 3.25
N SER A 77 -14.85 7.91 2.83
CA SER A 77 -14.75 6.67 2.04
C SER A 77 -14.23 6.98 0.64
N ARG A 78 -13.25 6.20 0.18
CA ARG A 78 -12.66 6.35 -1.17
C ARG A 78 -13.44 5.61 -2.25
N ASP A 79 -14.16 4.56 -1.87
CA ASP A 79 -14.91 3.67 -2.75
C ASP A 79 -16.43 3.80 -2.55
N GLY A 80 -16.88 4.78 -1.75
CA GLY A 80 -18.29 5.03 -1.44
C GLY A 80 -18.93 4.03 -0.46
N ARG A 81 -18.23 2.95 -0.11
CA ARG A 81 -18.74 1.88 0.75
C ARG A 81 -18.44 2.20 2.21
N ARG A 82 -19.42 2.85 2.83
CA ARG A 82 -19.39 3.20 4.25
C ARG A 82 -19.58 1.94 5.10
N GLN A 83 -18.57 1.54 5.85
CA GLN A 83 -18.54 0.26 6.59
C GLN A 83 -17.87 0.39 7.97
N THR A 84 -18.22 -0.52 8.87
CA THR A 84 -17.58 -0.67 10.20
C THR A 84 -17.49 -2.15 10.56
N ARG A 85 -16.52 -2.50 11.40
CA ARG A 85 -16.37 -3.84 11.96
C ARG A 85 -17.08 -3.99 13.30
N ILE A 86 -17.78 -5.10 13.48
CA ILE A 86 -18.23 -5.59 14.79
C ILE A 86 -17.51 -6.89 15.08
N ILE A 87 -17.06 -7.07 16.32
CA ILE A 87 -16.43 -8.31 16.77
C ILE A 87 -17.34 -8.95 17.83
N GLN A 88 -17.66 -10.22 17.65
CA GLN A 88 -18.34 -11.03 18.65
C GLN A 88 -17.39 -12.15 19.10
N GLY A 89 -16.99 -12.13 20.38
CA GLY A 89 -16.05 -13.10 20.93
C GLY A 89 -16.68 -14.07 21.93
N SER A 90 -16.12 -15.27 21.98
CA SER A 90 -16.29 -16.27 23.05
C SER A 90 -14.91 -16.62 23.65
N SER A 91 -14.86 -17.62 24.52
CA SER A 91 -13.61 -18.14 25.09
C SER A 91 -12.67 -18.77 24.04
N ASP A 92 -13.22 -19.21 22.90
CA ASP A 92 -12.54 -20.03 21.91
C ASP A 92 -12.69 -19.51 20.47
N ARG A 93 -13.52 -18.49 20.22
CA ARG A 93 -13.76 -17.96 18.87
C ARG A 93 -13.89 -16.44 18.84
N LEU A 94 -13.56 -15.85 17.69
CA LEU A 94 -13.91 -14.48 17.32
C LEU A 94 -14.64 -14.48 15.98
N LYS A 95 -15.80 -13.86 15.93
CA LYS A 95 -16.53 -13.59 14.68
C LYS A 95 -16.39 -12.13 14.31
N ILE A 96 -15.99 -11.89 13.07
CA ILE A 96 -15.80 -10.55 12.49
C ILE A 96 -16.95 -10.27 11.54
N TYR A 97 -17.69 -9.21 11.83
CA TYR A 97 -18.82 -8.76 11.04
C TYR A 97 -18.54 -7.42 10.38
N THR A 98 -19.17 -7.18 9.24
CA THR A 98 -19.27 -5.89 8.56
C THR A 98 -20.66 -5.31 8.71
N VAL A 99 -20.74 -4.07 9.16
CA VAL A 99 -21.96 -3.25 9.09
C VAL A 99 -21.87 -2.37 7.85
N ASN A 100 -22.78 -2.55 6.91
CA ASN A 100 -22.89 -1.78 5.67
C ASN A 100 -23.79 -0.56 5.89
N HIS A 101 -23.18 0.61 6.13
CA HIS A 101 -23.92 1.86 6.33
C HIS A 101 -24.44 2.49 5.03
N HIS A 102 -24.05 1.96 3.87
CA HIS A 102 -24.54 2.40 2.56
C HIS A 102 -25.70 1.53 2.02
N LYS A 103 -25.91 0.34 2.59
CA LYS A 103 -27.06 -0.54 2.28
C LYS A 103 -28.08 -0.48 3.42
N ARG A 104 -29.36 -0.63 3.09
CA ARG A 104 -30.45 -0.69 4.08
C ARG A 104 -31.30 -1.91 3.81
N ASN A 105 -31.61 -2.63 4.87
CA ASN A 105 -32.58 -3.71 4.85
C ASN A 105 -33.99 -3.15 4.68
N GLN A 106 -34.97 -4.02 4.40
CA GLN A 106 -36.37 -3.61 4.22
C GLN A 106 -36.95 -2.90 5.44
N ASP A 107 -36.46 -3.21 6.64
CA ASP A 107 -36.84 -2.59 7.91
C ASP A 107 -36.09 -1.28 8.22
N GLY A 108 -35.23 -0.83 7.31
CA GLY A 108 -34.41 0.38 7.47
C GLY A 108 -33.15 0.19 8.33
N SER A 109 -32.86 -1.02 8.81
CA SER A 109 -31.60 -1.31 9.50
C SER A 109 -30.41 -1.36 8.54
N ALA A 110 -29.20 -1.15 9.05
CA ALA A 110 -27.98 -1.35 8.27
C ALA A 110 -27.77 -2.85 8.04
N ASP A 111 -27.32 -3.21 6.84
CA ASP A 111 -27.01 -4.59 6.50
C ASP A 111 -25.81 -5.08 7.34
N LEU A 112 -25.93 -6.29 7.89
CA LEU A 112 -24.92 -6.92 8.76
C LEU A 112 -24.49 -8.23 8.11
N ARG A 113 -23.21 -8.33 7.79
CA ARG A 113 -22.60 -9.48 7.13
C ARG A 113 -21.53 -10.09 8.03
N LEU A 114 -21.47 -11.42 8.10
CA LEU A 114 -20.34 -12.13 8.69
C LEU A 114 -19.23 -12.21 7.63
N ASP A 115 -18.01 -11.81 7.98
CA ASP A 115 -16.87 -11.82 7.05
C ASP A 115 -15.83 -12.88 7.43
N ALA A 116 -15.62 -13.13 8.74
CA ALA A 116 -14.70 -14.19 9.18
C ALA A 116 -15.11 -14.81 10.53
N ASP A 117 -14.76 -16.08 10.70
CA ASP A 117 -14.81 -16.81 11.96
C ASP A 117 -13.42 -17.36 12.30
N ILE A 118 -12.89 -16.96 13.46
CA ILE A 118 -11.53 -17.24 13.90
C ILE A 118 -11.59 -18.16 15.11
N ASN A 119 -10.97 -19.33 15.01
CA ASN A 119 -10.77 -20.23 16.14
C ASN A 119 -9.52 -19.82 16.92
N LEU A 120 -9.70 -19.39 18.17
CA LEU A 120 -8.61 -18.90 19.03
C LEU A 120 -7.66 -20.01 19.51
N ILE A 121 -8.12 -21.25 19.52
CA ILE A 121 -7.36 -22.43 19.96
C ILE A 121 -6.48 -22.93 18.81
N SER A 122 -7.06 -23.19 17.63
CA SER A 122 -6.32 -23.68 16.48
C SER A 122 -5.61 -22.57 15.68
N GLY A 123 -6.05 -21.31 15.83
CA GLY A 123 -5.60 -20.19 15.00
C GLY A 123 -6.19 -20.17 13.59
N GLN A 124 -7.09 -21.12 13.26
CA GLN A 124 -7.69 -21.21 11.93
C GLN A 124 -8.68 -20.05 11.70
N VAL A 125 -8.61 -19.46 10.51
CA VAL A 125 -9.54 -18.42 10.05
C VAL A 125 -10.37 -18.98 8.90
N GLU A 126 -11.69 -18.92 9.04
CA GLU A 126 -12.65 -19.25 7.99
C GLU A 126 -13.26 -17.96 7.46
N LEU A 127 -12.98 -17.62 6.20
CA LEU A 127 -13.62 -16.49 5.53
C LEU A 127 -15.04 -16.91 5.11
N ALA A 128 -16.03 -16.09 5.47
CA ALA A 128 -17.44 -16.41 5.24
C ALA A 128 -17.90 -16.10 3.80
N HIS A 129 -17.14 -15.29 3.06
CA HIS A 129 -17.38 -14.99 1.66
C HIS A 129 -16.04 -14.68 0.97
N GLY A 130 -16.02 -14.79 -0.36
CA GLY A 130 -14.90 -14.33 -1.17
C GLY A 130 -14.90 -12.81 -1.31
N HIS A 131 -13.96 -12.30 -2.10
CA HIS A 131 -13.84 -10.88 -2.39
C HIS A 131 -14.87 -10.48 -3.44
N GLU A 132 -15.48 -9.30 -3.26
CA GLU A 132 -16.43 -8.74 -4.22
C GLU A 132 -15.78 -7.54 -4.91
N ASP A 133 -16.08 -7.37 -6.21
CA ASP A 133 -15.85 -6.16 -7.01
C ASP A 133 -14.43 -5.82 -7.49
N TYR A 134 -13.86 -6.67 -8.33
CA TYR A 134 -12.78 -6.24 -9.25
C TYR A 134 -13.22 -5.21 -10.30
N ASP A 135 -14.52 -5.05 -10.54
CA ASP A 135 -15.09 -4.35 -11.71
C ASP A 135 -15.76 -3.02 -11.35
N HIS A 136 -14.97 -2.06 -10.85
CA HIS A 136 -15.42 -0.67 -10.74
C HIS A 136 -14.28 0.35 -10.88
N ASP A 137 -14.58 1.53 -11.42
CA ASP A 137 -13.59 2.58 -11.75
C ASP A 137 -12.76 3.09 -10.56
N ASN A 138 -13.28 2.98 -9.34
CA ASN A 138 -12.61 3.45 -8.11
C ASN A 138 -11.85 2.33 -7.37
N TRP A 139 -11.59 1.18 -8.02
CA TRP A 139 -10.97 0.04 -7.35
C TRP A 139 -9.47 0.29 -7.20
N PHE A 140 -8.94 -0.11 -6.06
CA PHE A 140 -7.52 0.03 -5.77
C PHE A 140 -6.84 -1.34 -5.77
N SER A 141 -5.85 -1.51 -6.62
CA SER A 141 -4.93 -2.65 -6.54
C SER A 141 -3.82 -2.36 -5.52
N ALA A 142 -3.51 -3.34 -4.70
CA ALA A 142 -2.31 -3.35 -3.87
C ALA A 142 -1.47 -4.54 -4.32
N PHE A 143 -0.24 -4.30 -4.75
CA PHE A 143 0.69 -5.38 -5.05
C PHE A 143 1.61 -5.64 -3.87
N VAL A 144 1.92 -6.90 -3.58
CA VAL A 144 3.01 -7.25 -2.67
C VAL A 144 3.80 -8.33 -3.36
N PRO A 145 5.10 -8.11 -3.58
CA PRO A 145 5.97 -9.13 -4.12
C PRO A 145 5.90 -10.44 -3.33
N GLU A 146 5.84 -11.56 -4.04
CA GLU A 146 5.96 -12.91 -3.48
C GLU A 146 6.93 -13.73 -4.35
N ASP A 147 7.75 -14.61 -3.76
CA ASP A 147 8.78 -15.36 -4.52
C ASP A 147 8.18 -16.16 -5.69
N GLU A 148 6.93 -16.60 -5.55
CA GLU A 148 6.22 -17.44 -6.52
C GLU A 148 5.25 -16.66 -7.42
N ASP A 149 5.22 -15.33 -7.35
CA ASP A 149 4.32 -14.47 -8.15
C ASP A 149 4.69 -14.38 -9.64
N GLY A 150 5.77 -15.05 -10.05
CA GLY A 150 6.29 -15.05 -11.42
C GLY A 150 6.93 -13.73 -11.86
N CYS A 151 7.03 -12.77 -10.95
CA CYS A 151 7.53 -11.41 -11.18
C CYS A 151 8.91 -11.19 -10.52
N TYR A 152 9.39 -12.14 -9.71
CA TYR A 152 10.74 -12.12 -9.15
C TYR A 152 11.81 -12.30 -10.24
N LEU A 153 12.78 -11.39 -10.25
CA LEU A 153 13.96 -11.43 -11.11
C LEU A 153 15.19 -11.77 -10.26
N SER A 154 15.71 -12.98 -10.45
CA SER A 154 16.91 -13.44 -9.76
C SER A 154 18.15 -12.73 -10.31
N MET A 155 18.69 -11.77 -9.54
CA MET A 155 19.93 -11.02 -9.84
C MET A 155 20.00 -10.53 -11.30
N PRO A 156 19.09 -9.62 -11.71
CA PRO A 156 19.07 -9.14 -13.08
C PRO A 156 20.36 -8.38 -13.43
N ASP A 157 20.84 -8.58 -14.65
CA ASP A 157 21.94 -7.81 -15.25
C ASP A 157 21.55 -7.45 -16.69
N GLY A 158 21.28 -6.16 -16.91
CA GLY A 158 20.70 -5.60 -18.12
C GLY A 158 19.31 -4.98 -17.92
N GLN A 159 18.54 -4.96 -18.99
CA GLN A 159 17.24 -4.29 -19.03
C GLN A 159 16.17 -5.07 -18.23
N VAL A 160 15.54 -4.40 -17.28
CA VAL A 160 14.42 -4.91 -16.48
C VAL A 160 13.08 -4.46 -17.06
N ALA A 161 13.01 -3.23 -17.57
CA ALA A 161 11.86 -2.74 -18.33
C ALA A 161 12.29 -1.71 -19.37
N CYS A 162 11.60 -1.72 -20.51
CA CYS A 162 11.76 -0.72 -21.56
C CYS A 162 10.65 0.33 -21.50
N SER A 163 10.79 1.42 -22.24
CA SER A 163 9.81 2.51 -22.26
C SER A 163 8.38 2.07 -22.63
N GLN A 164 8.23 0.97 -23.38
CA GLN A 164 6.91 0.43 -23.74
C GLN A 164 6.28 -0.42 -22.63
N THR A 165 7.09 -1.03 -21.76
CA THR A 165 6.61 -1.95 -20.70
C THR A 165 6.64 -1.32 -19.32
N VAL A 166 7.46 -0.29 -19.08
CA VAL A 166 7.71 0.29 -17.75
C VAL A 166 6.44 0.71 -17.00
N SER A 167 5.41 1.17 -17.71
CA SER A 167 4.12 1.55 -17.13
C SER A 167 3.23 0.38 -16.66
N LYS A 168 3.48 -0.83 -17.18
CA LYS A 168 2.69 -2.05 -16.92
C LYS A 168 3.49 -3.15 -16.22
N SER A 169 4.81 -3.09 -16.26
CA SER A 169 5.68 -4.07 -15.65
C SER A 169 5.45 -4.11 -14.15
N VAL A 170 5.21 -5.32 -13.66
CA VAL A 170 5.23 -5.66 -12.25
C VAL A 170 6.32 -6.71 -12.10
N CYS A 171 7.47 -6.30 -11.57
CA CYS A 171 8.63 -7.18 -11.36
C CYS A 171 9.51 -6.63 -10.24
N TRP A 172 10.25 -7.50 -9.57
CA TRP A 172 11.02 -7.10 -8.40
C TRP A 172 12.29 -7.94 -8.24
N TRP A 173 13.31 -7.40 -7.56
CA TRP A 173 14.62 -8.02 -7.45
C TRP A 173 15.34 -7.58 -6.17
N HIS A 174 16.31 -8.40 -5.76
CA HIS A 174 17.30 -8.02 -4.75
C HIS A 174 18.47 -7.27 -5.40
N MET A 175 18.84 -6.16 -4.80
CA MET A 175 20.11 -5.49 -5.02
C MET A 175 21.23 -6.23 -4.29
N LYS A 176 22.48 -6.07 -4.75
CA LYS A 176 23.66 -6.68 -4.12
C LYS A 176 23.85 -6.28 -2.65
N CYS A 177 23.36 -5.09 -2.28
CA CYS A 177 23.36 -4.60 -0.90
C CYS A 177 22.23 -5.17 -0.02
N GLY A 178 21.41 -6.10 -0.54
CA GLY A 178 20.30 -6.73 0.15
C GLY A 178 18.99 -5.93 0.14
N ARG A 179 18.97 -4.71 -0.41
CA ARG A 179 17.75 -3.93 -0.62
C ARG A 179 16.88 -4.58 -1.69
N VAL A 180 15.57 -4.36 -1.63
CA VAL A 180 14.60 -4.90 -2.60
C VAL A 180 13.98 -3.76 -3.37
N LEU A 181 14.05 -3.84 -4.70
CA LEU A 181 13.43 -2.87 -5.61
C LEU A 181 12.44 -3.58 -6.52
N GLY A 182 11.46 -2.85 -7.02
CA GLY A 182 10.56 -3.37 -8.03
C GLY A 182 9.79 -2.31 -8.77
N LEU A 183 9.31 -2.68 -9.94
CA LEU A 183 8.42 -1.87 -10.76
C LEU A 183 6.97 -2.19 -10.39
N HIS A 184 6.17 -1.14 -10.27
CA HIS A 184 4.74 -1.26 -10.06
C HIS A 184 4.03 -0.04 -10.65
N GLU A 185 3.17 -0.26 -11.65
CA GLU A 185 2.36 0.77 -12.31
C GLU A 185 3.15 2.02 -12.75
N GLY A 186 4.31 1.80 -13.38
CA GLY A 186 5.17 2.89 -13.84
C GLY A 186 6.00 3.56 -12.75
N MET A 187 5.99 3.07 -11.51
CA MET A 187 6.87 3.56 -10.45
C MET A 187 7.96 2.54 -10.15
N LEU A 188 9.15 3.04 -9.83
CA LEU A 188 10.18 2.25 -9.14
C LEU A 188 9.94 2.39 -7.64
N VAL A 189 9.77 1.28 -6.94
CA VAL A 189 9.40 1.20 -5.53
C VAL A 189 10.47 0.39 -4.78
N GLU A 190 10.80 0.82 -3.57
CA GLU A 190 11.62 0.02 -2.65
C GLU A 190 10.72 -0.73 -1.66
N TYR A 191 11.11 -1.97 -1.35
CA TYR A 191 10.40 -2.86 -0.44
C TYR A 191 11.29 -3.24 0.74
N ASP A 192 10.64 -3.58 1.86
CA ASP A 192 11.31 -4.16 3.01
C ASP A 192 11.84 -5.55 2.65
N ALA A 193 13.10 -5.85 2.99
CA ALA A 193 13.71 -7.11 2.58
C ALA A 193 13.18 -8.33 3.34
N GLU A 194 12.59 -8.15 4.54
CA GLU A 194 12.02 -9.26 5.30
C GLU A 194 10.54 -9.47 4.95
N THR A 195 9.77 -8.38 4.85
CA THR A 195 8.31 -8.48 4.71
C THR A 195 7.79 -8.21 3.31
N LEU A 196 8.67 -7.83 2.37
CA LEU A 196 8.33 -7.36 1.02
C LEU A 196 7.26 -6.26 1.00
N SER A 197 7.10 -5.58 2.13
CA SER A 197 6.16 -4.48 2.27
C SER A 197 6.72 -3.24 1.60
N PRO A 198 5.95 -2.51 0.79
CA PRO A 198 6.45 -1.33 0.09
C PRO A 198 6.83 -0.23 1.09
N LEU A 199 8.06 0.28 0.97
CA LEU A 199 8.61 1.33 1.83
C LEU A 199 8.32 2.72 1.28
N GLY A 200 8.58 2.91 -0.01
CA GLY A 200 8.51 4.23 -0.63
C GLY A 200 8.81 4.18 -2.11
N VAL A 201 8.40 5.23 -2.82
CA VAL A 201 8.72 5.39 -4.24
C VAL A 201 10.17 5.83 -4.35
N VAL A 202 10.93 5.21 -5.25
CA VAL A 202 12.29 5.60 -5.65
C VAL A 202 12.22 6.58 -6.82
N VAL A 203 11.43 6.23 -7.85
CA VAL A 203 11.17 7.05 -9.04
C VAL A 203 9.68 7.03 -9.34
N ASN A 204 9.08 8.21 -9.46
CA ASN A 204 7.65 8.32 -9.77
C ASN A 204 7.37 8.12 -11.27
N SER A 205 6.11 7.83 -11.60
CA SER A 205 5.70 7.53 -12.98
C SER A 205 5.91 8.64 -13.99
N LYS A 206 5.94 9.90 -13.57
CA LYS A 206 6.24 11.02 -14.48
C LYS A 206 7.70 11.05 -14.90
N LEU A 207 8.60 10.76 -13.97
CA LEU A 207 10.04 10.71 -14.25
C LEU A 207 10.45 9.41 -14.96
N LEU A 208 9.75 8.32 -14.68
CA LEU A 208 10.06 7.02 -15.27
C LEU A 208 9.50 6.83 -16.68
N GLY A 209 8.46 7.59 -17.06
CA GLY A 209 7.62 7.31 -18.23
C GLY A 209 8.35 7.02 -19.55
N ASN A 210 9.26 7.88 -20.01
CA ASN A 210 9.98 7.67 -21.27
C ASN A 210 11.32 6.93 -21.10
N ARG A 211 11.59 6.39 -19.90
CA ARG A 211 12.89 5.83 -19.53
C ARG A 211 12.82 4.32 -19.42
N GLU A 212 13.94 3.70 -19.75
CA GLU A 212 14.19 2.29 -19.50
C GLU A 212 14.85 2.12 -18.13
N VAL A 213 14.62 0.98 -17.49
CA VAL A 213 15.23 0.62 -16.21
C VAL A 213 16.19 -0.52 -16.44
N LEU A 214 17.46 -0.30 -16.11
CA LEU A 214 18.49 -1.31 -16.14
C LEU A 214 19.02 -1.56 -14.74
N VAL A 215 19.37 -2.81 -14.49
CA VAL A 215 20.15 -3.22 -13.32
C VAL A 215 21.50 -3.67 -13.86
N VAL A 216 22.60 -3.19 -13.29
CA VAL A 216 23.94 -3.47 -13.82
C VAL A 216 24.85 -4.03 -12.74
N GLU A 217 25.82 -4.85 -13.17
CA GLU A 217 26.83 -5.44 -12.30
C GLU A 217 26.16 -6.25 -11.19
N GLU A 218 25.25 -7.16 -11.57
CA GLU A 218 24.53 -8.08 -10.66
C GLU A 218 23.82 -7.35 -9.51
N GLY A 219 23.10 -6.26 -9.81
CA GLY A 219 22.39 -5.49 -8.78
C GLY A 219 23.25 -4.52 -7.99
N THR A 220 24.40 -4.11 -8.51
CA THR A 220 25.23 -3.07 -7.88
C THR A 220 24.65 -1.67 -8.10
N ALA A 221 24.08 -1.41 -9.28
CA ALA A 221 23.45 -0.12 -9.57
C ALA A 221 22.14 -0.29 -10.37
N VAL A 222 21.25 0.68 -10.20
CA VAL A 222 20.07 0.86 -11.04
C VAL A 222 20.27 2.11 -11.88
N VAL A 223 20.00 1.98 -13.17
CA VAL A 223 20.24 3.01 -14.17
C VAL A 223 18.95 3.27 -14.92
N LEU A 224 18.63 4.55 -15.10
CA LEU A 224 17.56 5.02 -15.97
C LEU A 224 18.18 5.52 -17.26
N VAL A 225 17.64 5.10 -18.40
CA VAL A 225 18.10 5.56 -19.71
C VAL A 225 16.94 6.21 -20.44
N ASP A 226 17.11 7.48 -20.80
CA ASP A 226 16.12 8.18 -21.62
C ASP A 226 16.06 7.55 -23.02
N ASN A 227 14.87 7.18 -23.47
CA ASN A 227 14.76 6.46 -24.74
C ASN A 227 15.08 7.35 -25.96
N GLU A 228 14.87 8.67 -25.87
CA GLU A 228 15.07 9.61 -26.97
C GLU A 228 16.49 10.17 -26.96
N THR A 229 16.94 10.72 -25.83
CA THR A 229 18.24 11.40 -25.74
C THR A 229 19.39 10.43 -25.49
N LYS A 230 19.09 9.21 -25.00
CA LYS A 230 20.07 8.25 -24.48
C LYS A 230 20.85 8.76 -23.28
N ASP A 231 20.34 9.79 -22.59
CA ASP A 231 20.90 10.26 -21.33
C ASP A 231 20.79 9.19 -20.26
N ILE A 232 21.85 9.08 -19.46
CA ILE A 232 21.99 8.06 -18.42
C ILE A 232 21.90 8.75 -17.05
N GLU A 233 20.99 8.26 -16.21
CA GLU A 233 20.86 8.68 -14.82
C GLU A 233 21.03 7.47 -13.89
N VAL A 234 21.98 7.56 -12.96
CA VAL A 234 22.18 6.52 -11.94
C VAL A 234 21.31 6.83 -10.73
N VAL A 235 20.53 5.85 -10.30
CA VAL A 235 19.73 5.95 -9.07
C VAL A 235 20.64 5.65 -7.87
N HIS A 236 21.06 6.70 -7.17
CA HIS A 236 21.88 6.56 -5.98
C HIS A 236 21.05 6.23 -4.73
N PRO A 237 21.57 5.43 -3.78
CA PRO A 237 20.98 5.34 -2.45
C PRO A 237 21.15 6.67 -1.69
N ASN A 238 20.31 6.88 -0.68
CA ASN A 238 20.44 7.90 0.35
C ASN A 238 21.60 7.56 1.31
N ASP A 239 21.95 8.48 2.21
CA ASP A 239 23.00 8.29 3.21
C ASP A 239 22.77 7.08 4.13
N ASP A 240 21.50 6.71 4.37
CA ASP A 240 21.10 5.54 5.15
C ASP A 240 21.04 4.23 4.31
N GLY A 241 21.43 4.30 3.04
CA GLY A 241 21.41 3.19 2.10
C GLY A 241 20.03 2.84 1.54
N SER A 242 18.97 3.61 1.83
CA SER A 242 17.66 3.45 1.21
C SER A 242 17.60 4.12 -0.17
N TYR A 243 16.71 3.66 -1.04
CA TYR A 243 16.46 4.24 -2.37
C TYR A 243 15.20 5.09 -2.41
N TRP A 244 14.21 4.85 -1.55
CA TRP A 244 12.97 5.61 -1.58
C TRP A 244 13.17 7.11 -1.28
N ARG A 245 12.25 7.94 -1.78
CA ARG A 245 12.30 9.40 -1.70
C ARG A 245 10.98 9.95 -1.15
N LYS A 246 11.06 11.09 -0.45
CA LYS A 246 9.87 11.84 0.00
C LYS A 246 9.43 12.80 -1.11
N PHE A 247 8.42 12.42 -1.89
CA PHE A 247 7.90 13.24 -2.98
C PHE A 247 6.89 14.32 -2.53
N GLN A 248 6.13 14.05 -1.46
CA GLN A 248 5.26 15.05 -0.84
C GLN A 248 5.76 15.43 0.55
N ARG A 249 5.78 16.75 0.82
CA ARG A 249 5.91 17.28 2.18
C ARG A 249 4.67 16.95 2.99
N ASN A 250 4.79 17.02 4.33
CA ASN A 250 3.71 16.75 5.27
C ASN A 250 2.37 17.33 4.80
N LYS A 251 1.32 16.50 4.76
CA LYS A 251 -0.03 16.84 4.27
C LYS A 251 -0.59 18.11 4.91
N LYS A 252 -0.28 18.37 6.19
CA LYS A 252 -0.67 19.61 6.88
C LYS A 252 -0.08 20.85 6.20
N VAL A 253 1.22 20.82 5.90
CA VAL A 253 1.92 21.91 5.21
C VAL A 253 1.32 22.11 3.83
N ARG A 254 1.01 21.02 3.10
CA ARG A 254 0.37 21.14 1.77
C ARG A 254 -1.04 21.75 1.85
N GLN A 255 -1.80 21.46 2.90
CA GLN A 255 -3.10 22.09 3.12
C GLN A 255 -2.96 23.58 3.43
N GLU A 256 -1.98 23.96 4.25
CA GLU A 256 -1.67 25.37 4.54
C GLU A 256 -1.22 26.12 3.27
N GLU A 257 -0.39 25.51 2.42
CA GLU A 257 -0.02 26.07 1.11
C GLU A 257 -1.22 26.25 0.19
N LYS A 258 -2.08 25.23 0.05
CA LYS A 258 -3.31 25.34 -0.75
C LYS A 258 -4.23 26.45 -0.24
N LEU A 259 -4.31 26.63 1.09
CA LEU A 259 -5.06 27.73 1.68
C LEU A 259 -4.45 29.09 1.29
N ARG A 260 -3.11 29.22 1.35
CA ARG A 260 -2.40 30.43 0.91
C ARG A 260 -2.60 30.70 -0.59
N GLU A 261 -2.48 29.68 -1.43
CA GLU A 261 -2.73 29.75 -2.88
C GLU A 261 -4.18 30.22 -3.17
N ALA A 262 -5.17 29.68 -2.44
CA ALA A 262 -6.57 30.06 -2.58
C ALA A 262 -6.83 31.51 -2.15
N ILE A 263 -6.23 31.95 -1.03
CA ILE A 263 -6.30 33.34 -0.57
C ILE A 263 -5.67 34.28 -1.61
N ALA A 264 -4.50 33.91 -2.15
CA ALA A 264 -3.81 34.70 -3.17
C ALA A 264 -4.65 34.82 -4.46
N LYS A 265 -5.23 33.72 -4.94
CA LYS A 265 -6.15 33.73 -6.11
C LYS A 265 -7.34 34.65 -5.87
N LYS A 266 -8.00 34.52 -4.71
CA LYS A 266 -9.15 35.35 -4.36
C LYS A 266 -8.76 36.84 -4.25
N TRP A 267 -7.57 37.13 -3.72
CA TRP A 267 -7.05 38.49 -3.66
C TRP A 267 -6.80 39.06 -5.05
N MET A 268 -6.17 38.30 -5.96
CA MET A 268 -5.94 38.69 -7.35
C MET A 268 -7.25 38.95 -8.09
N GLU A 269 -8.26 38.10 -7.92
CA GLU A 269 -9.59 38.26 -8.52
C GLU A 269 -10.35 39.49 -7.99
N SER A 270 -10.13 39.83 -6.70
CA SER A 270 -10.80 40.97 -6.05
C SER A 270 -10.06 42.31 -6.23
N ASN A 271 -8.79 42.26 -6.62
CA ASN A 271 -7.91 43.42 -6.77
C ASN A 271 -7.30 43.48 -8.17
N SER A 272 -8.02 42.97 -9.18
CA SER A 272 -7.60 43.02 -10.58
C SER A 272 -7.09 44.42 -10.93
N LEU A 273 -5.80 44.49 -11.30
CA LEU A 273 -5.25 45.47 -12.23
C LEU A 273 -5.77 45.16 -13.65
#